data_AF-A0A7R8XG11-F1
#
_entry.id   AF-A0A7R8XG11-F1
#
_cell.length_a   1.000
_cell.length_b   1.000
_cell.length_c   1.000
_cell.angle_alpha   90.00
_cell.angle_beta   90.00
_cell.angle_gamma   90.00
#
_symmetry.space_group_name_H-M   'P 1'
#
loop_
_entity.id
_entity.type
_entity.pdbx_description
1 polymer ?
#
loop_
_entity_poly.entity_id
_entity_poly.type
_entity_poly.pdbx_seq_one_letter_code
_entity_poly.pdbx_strand_id
1 'polypeptide(L)'
;MVIESELISSLPPPTENVKIHQPQTLAFVNHEDLGKGTLYIGESHLSWVHESGQPVLSFNYMDICIHAISRDSSSFPHPCLYMMLDNSSRTENLGPENAHNIDRGALDGVVIRGPGGNDEEMDVGDAVNGEDDDDNDGPDQGDGGTPGTMEVRLVPEDPAILESMFQAMSECQTLHQDPNQPVYDGYPGGADPVDTNK
;
A
#
# COMPACT_ATOMS: atom_id res chain seq x y z
N MET A 1 -5.92 15.71 12.67
CA MET A 1 -5.95 15.07 11.34
C MET A 1 -7.16 15.58 10.58
N VAL A 2 -6.96 16.01 9.33
CA VAL A 2 -7.99 15.89 8.30
C VAL A 2 -7.63 14.61 7.55
N ILE A 3 -8.23 13.48 7.94
CA ILE A 3 -8.12 12.27 7.14
C ILE A 3 -8.86 12.60 5.84
N GLU A 4 -8.15 12.61 4.72
CA GLU A 4 -8.74 13.09 3.46
C GLU A 4 -9.97 12.25 3.13
N SER A 5 -11.13 12.92 3.06
CA SER A 5 -12.46 12.28 3.01
C SER A 5 -12.70 11.46 1.73
N GLU A 6 -11.74 11.49 0.81
CA GLU A 6 -11.74 10.78 -0.47
C GLU A 6 -11.08 9.39 -0.37
N LEU A 7 -10.31 9.11 0.69
CA LEU A 7 -9.58 7.85 0.87
C LEU A 7 -10.41 6.72 1.52
N ILE A 8 -11.59 7.03 2.05
CA ILE A 8 -12.43 6.10 2.81
C ILE A 8 -13.77 5.90 2.10
N SER A 9 -14.15 4.68 1.74
CA SER A 9 -15.48 4.45 1.15
C SER A 9 -16.55 4.54 2.25
N SER A 10 -17.61 5.32 2.02
CA SER A 10 -18.63 5.64 3.04
C SER A 10 -19.83 4.68 3.02
N LEU A 11 -19.61 3.42 2.64
CA LEU A 11 -20.65 2.39 2.74
C LEU A 11 -21.09 2.24 4.20
N PRO A 12 -22.41 2.22 4.49
CA PRO A 12 -22.90 1.98 5.84
C PRO A 12 -22.57 0.54 6.26
N PRO A 13 -22.41 0.26 7.57
CA PRO A 13 -22.11 -1.08 8.05
C PRO A 13 -23.08 -2.13 7.49
N PRO A 14 -22.59 -3.33 7.10
CA PRO A 14 -23.46 -4.36 6.57
C PRO A 14 -24.51 -4.74 7.62
N THR A 15 -25.78 -4.75 7.21
CA THR A 15 -26.92 -5.13 8.05
C THR A 15 -27.43 -6.54 7.78
N GLU A 16 -27.00 -7.16 6.69
CA GLU A 16 -27.34 -8.52 6.27
C GLU A 16 -26.07 -9.35 6.12
N ASN A 17 -26.17 -10.66 6.38
CA ASN A 17 -25.06 -11.63 6.31
C ASN A 17 -23.78 -11.18 7.03
N VAL A 18 -23.93 -10.57 8.21
CA VAL A 18 -22.82 -10.21 9.10
C VAL A 18 -22.27 -11.46 9.77
N LYS A 19 -21.03 -11.84 9.45
CA LYS A 19 -20.33 -12.97 10.08
C LYS A 19 -19.74 -12.60 11.43
N ILE A 20 -19.13 -11.40 11.53
CA ILE A 20 -18.50 -10.92 12.77
C ILE A 20 -18.93 -9.48 13.07
N HIS A 21 -19.22 -9.25 14.34
CA HIS A 21 -19.49 -7.95 14.95
C HIS A 21 -18.59 -7.80 16.18
N GLN A 22 -17.45 -7.12 16.02
CA GLN A 22 -16.46 -6.95 17.10
C GLN A 22 -16.36 -5.48 17.55
N PRO A 23 -16.94 -5.13 18.71
CA PRO A 23 -16.74 -3.81 19.32
C PRO A 23 -15.32 -3.68 19.88
N GLN A 24 -14.94 -2.46 20.29
CA GLN A 24 -13.68 -2.20 20.98
C GLN A 24 -12.43 -2.58 20.15
N THR A 25 -12.51 -2.42 18.82
CA THR A 25 -11.40 -2.65 17.88
C THR A 25 -10.74 -1.31 17.55
N LEU A 26 -9.43 -1.18 17.77
CA LEU A 26 -8.65 -0.05 17.26
C LEU A 26 -8.38 -0.24 15.75
N ALA A 27 -8.35 0.85 14.99
CA ALA A 27 -7.98 0.83 13.58
C ALA A 27 -6.80 1.76 13.32
N PHE A 28 -5.84 1.27 12.53
CA PHE A 28 -4.71 2.05 12.04
C PHE A 28 -4.72 2.02 10.51
N VAL A 29 -4.46 3.15 9.87
CA VAL A 29 -4.39 3.30 8.40
C VAL A 29 -3.07 3.98 8.06
N ASN A 30 -2.23 3.36 7.23
CA ASN A 30 -0.88 3.86 6.90
C ASN A 30 -0.11 4.31 8.17
N HIS A 31 -0.14 3.46 9.21
CA HIS A 31 0.41 3.71 10.55
C HIS A 31 -0.27 4.84 11.38
N GLU A 32 -1.21 5.61 10.84
CA GLU A 32 -2.00 6.60 11.59
C GLU A 32 -3.07 5.92 12.46
N ASP A 33 -3.09 6.23 13.77
CA ASP A 33 -4.10 5.75 14.72
C ASP A 33 -5.42 6.49 14.53
N LEU A 34 -6.48 5.73 14.19
CA LEU A 34 -7.83 6.26 13.97
C LEU A 34 -8.72 6.12 15.22
N GLY A 35 -8.20 5.60 16.32
CA GLY A 35 -8.92 5.42 17.58
C GLY A 35 -9.72 4.11 17.63
N LYS A 36 -10.71 4.08 18.52
CA LYS A 36 -11.48 2.86 18.85
C LYS A 36 -12.84 2.84 18.17
N GLY A 37 -13.28 1.66 17.75
CA GLY A 37 -14.52 1.50 17.02
C GLY A 37 -15.09 0.09 17.06
N THR A 38 -16.06 -0.16 16.19
CA THR A 38 -16.71 -1.46 16.02
C THR A 38 -16.48 -1.97 14.61
N LEU A 39 -15.92 -3.18 14.49
CA LEU A 39 -15.66 -3.88 13.24
C LEU A 39 -16.87 -4.75 12.86
N TYR A 40 -17.26 -4.70 11.59
CA TYR A 40 -18.31 -5.47 10.95
C TYR A 40 -17.69 -6.21 9.76
N ILE A 41 -17.73 -7.54 9.78
CA ILE A 41 -17.30 -8.38 8.65
C ILE A 41 -18.57 -9.01 8.08
N GLY A 42 -19.11 -8.40 7.02
CA GLY A 42 -20.25 -8.92 6.25
C GLY A 42 -19.78 -9.74 5.05
N GLU A 43 -20.70 -10.44 4.40
CA GLU A 43 -20.36 -11.12 3.14
C GLU A 43 -20.05 -10.14 2.00
N SER A 44 -20.77 -9.03 1.88
CA SER A 44 -20.59 -8.07 0.77
C SER A 44 -19.35 -7.18 0.93
N HIS A 45 -19.07 -6.71 2.13
CA HIS A 45 -17.95 -5.82 2.44
C HIS A 45 -17.60 -5.87 3.93
N LEU A 46 -16.44 -5.32 4.28
CA LEU A 46 -16.01 -5.05 5.64
C LEU A 46 -16.25 -3.57 5.96
N SER A 47 -16.70 -3.27 7.19
CA SER A 47 -16.77 -1.90 7.71
C SER A 47 -16.21 -1.78 9.12
N TRP A 48 -15.59 -0.67 9.45
CA TRP A 48 -15.24 -0.28 10.82
C TRP A 48 -15.82 1.11 11.14
N VAL A 49 -16.52 1.23 12.26
CA VAL A 49 -17.20 2.46 12.69
C VAL A 49 -16.49 3.02 13.91
N HIS A 50 -15.92 4.23 13.81
CA HIS A 50 -15.33 4.90 14.97
C HIS A 50 -16.40 5.20 16.04
N GLU A 51 -16.03 5.18 17.32
CA GLU A 51 -16.98 5.32 18.45
C GLU A 51 -17.75 6.65 18.48
N SER A 52 -17.23 7.71 17.85
CA SER A 52 -17.94 8.99 17.67
C SER A 52 -19.08 8.94 16.65
N GLY A 53 -19.26 7.83 15.93
CA GLY A 53 -20.31 7.62 14.94
C GLY A 53 -19.98 8.09 13.52
N GLN A 54 -18.88 8.82 13.32
CA GLN A 54 -18.26 9.18 12.03
C GLN A 54 -16.76 9.47 12.25
N PRO A 55 -15.85 9.12 11.31
CA PRO A 55 -16.09 8.45 10.03
C PRO A 55 -16.26 6.92 10.15
N VAL A 56 -16.69 6.30 9.05
CA VAL A 56 -16.78 4.84 8.87
C VAL A 56 -15.79 4.43 7.80
N LEU A 57 -14.89 3.50 8.10
CA LEU A 57 -14.06 2.81 7.10
C LEU A 57 -14.90 1.71 6.46
N SER A 58 -14.88 1.58 5.13
CA SER A 58 -15.43 0.41 4.44
C SER A 58 -14.53 -0.03 3.28
N PHE A 59 -14.41 -1.36 3.10
CA PHE A 59 -13.50 -2.01 2.14
C PHE A 59 -14.22 -3.17 1.43
N ASN A 60 -14.08 -3.30 0.10
CA ASN A 60 -14.58 -4.47 -0.62
C ASN A 60 -13.56 -5.60 -0.58
N TYR A 61 -14.02 -6.86 -0.62
CA TYR A 61 -13.12 -8.02 -0.67
C TYR A 61 -12.26 -8.09 -1.93
N MET A 62 -12.64 -7.39 -3.01
CA MET A 62 -11.88 -7.29 -4.25
C MET A 62 -10.72 -6.29 -4.18
N ASP A 63 -10.78 -5.33 -3.26
CA ASP A 63 -9.72 -4.34 -3.06
C ASP A 63 -8.63 -4.87 -2.11
N ILE A 64 -8.84 -5.99 -1.41
CA ILE A 64 -7.87 -6.56 -0.45
C ILE A 64 -6.84 -7.43 -1.19
N CYS A 65 -5.59 -6.97 -1.31
CA CYS A 65 -4.48 -7.74 -1.87
C CYS A 65 -4.07 -8.90 -0.96
N ILE A 66 -3.99 -8.64 0.35
CA ILE A 66 -3.57 -9.59 1.37
C ILE A 66 -4.23 -9.24 2.69
N HIS A 67 -4.64 -10.27 3.43
CA HIS A 67 -4.97 -10.21 4.84
C HIS A 67 -4.15 -11.25 5.61
N ALA A 68 -3.71 -10.93 6.81
CA ALA A 68 -2.92 -11.82 7.66
C ALA A 68 -3.13 -11.51 9.15
N ILE A 69 -2.86 -12.47 10.02
CA ILE A 69 -2.76 -12.20 11.47
C ILE A 69 -1.30 -11.90 11.79
N SER A 70 -0.99 -10.66 12.16
CA SER A 70 0.31 -10.33 12.75
C SER A 70 0.25 -10.52 14.27
N ARG A 71 1.25 -11.20 14.82
CA ARG A 71 1.50 -11.31 16.27
C ARG A 71 2.91 -10.85 16.63
N ASP A 72 3.59 -10.18 15.69
CA ASP A 72 5.00 -9.83 15.80
C ASP A 72 5.18 -8.51 16.58
N SER A 73 5.55 -8.63 17.86
CA SER A 73 5.69 -7.47 18.75
C SER A 73 6.87 -6.55 18.42
N SER A 74 7.76 -6.94 17.49
CA SER A 74 8.84 -6.09 16.97
C SER A 74 8.38 -5.11 15.90
N SER A 75 7.41 -5.50 15.07
CA SER A 75 6.86 -4.66 13.98
C SER A 75 5.54 -3.96 14.34
N PHE A 76 4.83 -4.44 15.38
CA PHE A 76 3.66 -3.75 15.94
C PHE A 76 3.39 -4.16 17.39
N PRO A 77 3.12 -3.25 18.34
CA PRO A 77 3.07 -3.58 19.78
C PRO A 77 1.91 -4.50 20.20
N HIS A 78 0.94 -4.77 19.32
CA HIS A 78 -0.25 -5.56 19.62
C HIS A 78 -0.54 -6.61 18.54
N PRO A 79 -1.04 -7.81 18.88
CA PRO A 79 -1.56 -8.74 17.88
C PRO A 79 -2.71 -8.10 17.09
N CYS A 80 -2.63 -8.11 15.76
CA CYS A 80 -3.56 -7.42 14.90
C CYS A 80 -3.90 -8.22 13.63
N LEU A 81 -5.04 -7.89 13.03
CA LEU A 81 -5.38 -8.30 11.69
C LEU A 81 -4.81 -7.26 10.73
N TYR A 82 -3.80 -7.66 9.98
CA TYR A 82 -3.15 -6.86 8.95
C TYR A 82 -3.89 -7.02 7.62
N MET A 83 -4.07 -5.93 6.90
CA MET A 83 -4.58 -5.93 5.53
C MET A 83 -3.82 -4.91 4.68
N MET A 84 -3.58 -5.25 3.41
CA MET A 84 -3.11 -4.31 2.39
C MET A 84 -4.17 -4.25 1.30
N LEU A 85 -4.55 -3.03 0.94
CA LEU A 85 -5.55 -2.71 -0.08
C LEU A 85 -4.87 -2.17 -1.34
N ASP A 86 -5.39 -2.54 -2.50
CA ASP A 86 -5.00 -1.97 -3.78
C ASP A 86 -5.74 -0.64 -3.99
N ASN A 87 -5.03 0.43 -4.35
CA ASN A 87 -5.64 1.73 -4.63
C ASN A 87 -5.67 2.05 -6.14
N SER A 88 -5.29 1.13 -7.03
CA SER A 88 -5.27 1.38 -8.48
C SER A 88 -6.68 1.59 -9.05
N SER A 89 -7.68 0.85 -8.56
CA SER A 89 -9.11 1.02 -8.90
C SER A 89 -9.68 2.38 -8.46
N ARG A 90 -9.00 3.05 -7.52
CA ARG A 90 -9.45 4.31 -6.90
C ARG A 90 -8.73 5.55 -7.43
N THR A 91 -7.56 5.36 -8.05
CA THR A 91 -6.75 6.44 -8.65
C THR A 91 -7.19 6.80 -10.09
N GLU A 92 -8.27 6.21 -10.62
CA GLU A 92 -8.84 6.51 -11.95
C GLU A 92 -9.52 7.90 -12.08
N ASN A 93 -8.99 8.92 -11.41
CA ASN A 93 -9.25 10.34 -11.68
C ASN A 93 -8.03 11.26 -11.66
N LEU A 94 -6.83 10.74 -11.34
CA LEU A 94 -5.58 11.45 -11.50
C LEU A 94 -4.86 10.89 -12.74
N GLY A 95 -5.11 11.52 -13.88
CA GLY A 95 -4.52 11.11 -15.17
C GLY A 95 -2.98 11.13 -15.13
N PRO A 96 -2.29 10.30 -15.93
CA PRO A 96 -0.83 10.11 -15.87
C PRO A 96 0.00 11.29 -16.41
N GLU A 97 -0.57 12.49 -16.51
CA GLU A 97 0.00 13.65 -17.22
C GLU A 97 1.01 14.49 -16.41
N ASN A 98 1.33 14.08 -15.18
CA ASN A 98 2.39 14.67 -14.35
C ASN A 98 3.57 13.72 -14.03
N ALA A 99 3.58 12.49 -14.56
CA ALA A 99 4.67 11.52 -14.37
C ALA A 99 5.88 11.72 -15.32
N HIS A 100 6.09 12.94 -15.86
CA HIS A 100 7.21 13.24 -16.77
C HIS A 100 8.07 14.39 -16.28
N ASN A 101 8.94 14.08 -15.31
CA ASN A 101 10.30 14.62 -15.23
C ASN A 101 11.18 13.73 -14.34
N ILE A 102 11.33 12.46 -14.75
CA ILE A 102 12.53 11.71 -14.37
C ILE A 102 13.67 12.30 -15.21
N ASP A 103 14.54 13.09 -14.58
CA ASP A 103 15.77 13.60 -15.20
C ASP A 103 16.72 12.43 -15.49
N ARG A 104 16.49 11.78 -16.64
CA ARG A 104 17.41 10.79 -17.19
C ARG A 104 18.54 11.55 -17.87
N GLY A 105 19.64 11.68 -17.14
CA GLY A 105 20.85 12.33 -17.63
C GLY A 105 21.41 11.71 -18.93
N ALA A 106 22.34 12.45 -19.53
CA ALA A 106 23.08 12.15 -20.75
C ALA A 106 22.30 12.27 -22.08
N LEU A 107 22.23 13.50 -22.60
CA LEU A 107 22.43 13.71 -24.04
C LEU A 107 23.84 14.25 -24.29
N ASP A 108 24.66 13.36 -24.83
CA ASP A 108 25.99 13.60 -25.36
C ASP A 108 25.97 14.58 -26.55
N GLY A 109 27.07 15.32 -26.72
CA GLY A 109 27.49 15.87 -28.03
C GLY A 109 26.62 16.91 -28.75
N VAL A 110 26.60 18.17 -28.28
CA VAL A 110 26.32 19.34 -29.15
C VAL A 110 27.47 20.34 -29.13
N VAL A 111 28.21 20.41 -30.24
CA VAL A 111 29.35 21.34 -30.45
C VAL A 111 29.03 22.33 -31.57
N ILE A 112 28.57 23.55 -31.24
CA ILE A 112 28.49 24.76 -32.09
C ILE A 112 28.44 26.01 -31.16
N ARG A 113 29.12 27.17 -31.35
CA ARG A 113 30.34 27.64 -32.06
C ARG A 113 30.78 28.98 -31.40
N GLY A 114 32.01 29.46 -31.67
CA GLY A 114 32.52 30.77 -31.19
C GLY A 114 32.10 31.98 -32.06
N PRO A 115 32.80 33.16 -32.00
CA PRO A 115 34.08 33.44 -31.34
C PRO A 115 34.15 34.72 -30.45
N GLY A 116 35.24 34.84 -29.69
CA GLY A 116 35.68 36.07 -28.98
C GLY A 116 35.26 36.16 -27.50
N GLY A 117 36.07 36.68 -26.59
CA GLY A 117 37.46 37.15 -26.76
C GLY A 117 37.88 38.22 -25.78
N ASN A 118 38.14 37.86 -24.52
CA ASN A 118 39.07 38.56 -23.63
C ASN A 118 39.50 37.64 -22.47
N ASP A 119 40.80 37.42 -22.40
CA ASP A 119 41.58 37.07 -21.23
C ASP A 119 41.37 38.08 -20.08
N GLU A 120 40.99 37.60 -18.90
CA GLU A 120 41.19 38.31 -17.63
C GLU A 120 41.19 37.28 -16.49
N GLU A 121 42.36 37.03 -15.91
CA GLU A 121 42.55 36.06 -14.83
C GLU A 121 42.11 36.65 -13.49
N MET A 122 41.43 35.86 -12.66
CA MET A 122 41.20 36.18 -11.25
C MET A 122 41.71 35.05 -10.37
N ASP A 123 42.91 35.28 -9.82
CA ASP A 123 43.49 34.55 -8.70
C ASP A 123 42.62 34.74 -7.44
N VAL A 124 42.23 33.64 -6.78
CA VAL A 124 41.66 33.68 -5.43
C VAL A 124 42.19 32.51 -4.60
N GLY A 125 43.33 32.76 -3.95
CA GLY A 125 43.47 32.65 -2.49
C GLY A 125 43.10 31.32 -1.80
N ASP A 126 44.14 30.60 -1.39
CA ASP A 126 44.10 29.60 -0.32
C ASP A 126 43.67 30.23 1.03
N ALA A 127 42.62 29.71 1.67
CA ALA A 127 42.17 30.12 3.00
C ALA A 127 41.36 29.05 3.77
N VAL A 128 42.08 28.20 4.49
CA VAL A 128 41.83 27.66 5.86
C VAL A 128 40.40 27.44 6.42
N ASN A 129 40.25 26.27 7.07
CA ASN A 129 39.25 25.87 8.09
C ASN A 129 37.79 25.76 7.62
N GLY A 130 36.98 24.81 8.10
CA GLY A 130 37.25 23.75 9.09
C GLY A 130 36.16 23.73 10.16
N GLU A 131 35.07 23.01 9.90
CA GLU A 131 33.98 22.73 10.83
C GLU A 131 33.56 21.25 10.63
N ASP A 132 33.36 20.54 11.74
CA ASP A 132 32.77 19.19 11.74
C ASP A 132 31.27 19.31 11.46
N ASP A 133 30.80 18.77 10.35
CA ASP A 133 29.40 18.37 10.22
C ASP A 133 29.33 16.83 10.28
N ASP A 134 28.80 16.36 11.39
CA ASP A 134 28.44 14.97 11.65
C ASP A 134 27.21 14.67 10.78
N ASP A 135 27.45 14.24 9.53
CA ASP A 135 26.45 13.69 8.60
C ASP A 135 25.90 12.37 9.16
N ASN A 136 25.17 12.50 10.26
CA ASN A 136 24.22 11.54 10.77
C ASN A 136 23.05 11.53 9.79
N ASP A 137 23.26 10.86 8.67
CA ASP A 137 22.23 10.18 7.86
C ASP A 137 21.50 9.19 8.78
N GLY A 138 20.70 9.74 9.69
CA GLY A 138 19.71 9.00 10.44
C GLY A 138 18.84 8.30 9.42
N PRO A 139 18.52 7.00 9.62
CA PRO A 139 17.96 6.18 8.56
C PRO A 139 16.71 6.86 8.02
N ASP A 140 16.79 7.24 6.74
CA ASP A 140 15.69 7.71 5.93
C ASP A 140 14.52 6.77 6.21
N GLN A 141 13.54 7.28 6.95
CA GLN A 141 12.24 6.64 7.11
C GLN A 141 11.46 6.96 5.85
N GLY A 142 12.03 6.54 4.72
CA GLY A 142 11.37 6.44 3.45
C GLY A 142 10.12 5.63 3.69
N ASP A 143 8.99 6.27 3.40
CA ASP A 143 7.65 5.73 3.57
C ASP A 143 7.59 4.37 2.87
N GLY A 144 7.67 3.30 3.66
CA GLY A 144 7.86 1.92 3.18
C GLY A 144 6.61 1.35 2.51
N GLY A 145 5.58 2.16 2.32
CA GLY A 145 4.37 1.80 1.59
C GLY A 145 4.67 1.65 0.10
N THR A 146 4.23 0.55 -0.49
CA THR A 146 4.19 0.43 -1.94
C THR A 146 3.33 1.56 -2.51
N PRO A 147 3.87 2.46 -3.36
CA PRO A 147 3.09 3.60 -3.84
C PRO A 147 1.87 3.11 -4.62
N GLY A 148 0.68 3.48 -4.15
CA GLY A 148 -0.60 2.98 -4.66
C GLY A 148 -1.22 1.81 -3.88
N THR A 149 -0.69 1.45 -2.71
CA THR A 149 -1.34 0.53 -1.75
C THR A 149 -1.65 1.23 -0.43
N MET A 150 -2.71 0.80 0.25
CA MET A 150 -3.14 1.33 1.55
C MET A 150 -3.03 0.24 2.61
N GLU A 151 -2.28 0.50 3.68
CA GLU A 151 -2.12 -0.45 4.78
C GLU A 151 -3.18 -0.21 5.86
N VAL A 152 -3.79 -1.29 6.37
CA VAL A 152 -4.77 -1.25 7.45
C VAL A 152 -4.41 -2.28 8.52
N ARG A 153 -4.40 -1.88 9.79
CA ARG A 153 -4.24 -2.80 10.94
C ARG A 153 -5.44 -2.67 11.87
N LEU A 154 -6.07 -3.79 12.20
CA LEU A 154 -7.21 -3.85 13.13
C LEU A 154 -6.80 -4.59 14.41
N VAL A 155 -6.93 -3.94 15.56
CA VAL A 155 -6.51 -4.47 16.87
C VAL A 155 -7.74 -4.68 17.75
N PRO A 156 -8.29 -5.90 17.85
CA PRO A 156 -9.34 -6.20 18.80
C PRO A 156 -8.78 -6.21 20.24
N GLU A 157 -9.62 -5.85 21.20
CA GLU A 157 -9.27 -5.91 22.63
C GLU A 157 -8.97 -7.34 23.12
N ASP A 158 -9.64 -8.34 22.54
CA ASP A 158 -9.33 -9.76 22.75
C ASP A 158 -8.63 -10.34 21.49
N PRO A 159 -7.34 -10.71 21.54
CA PRO A 159 -6.64 -11.29 20.41
C PRO A 159 -7.13 -12.70 20.04
N ALA A 160 -7.93 -13.38 20.87
CA ALA A 160 -8.47 -14.69 20.55
C ALA A 160 -9.42 -14.67 19.34
N ILE A 161 -10.09 -13.53 19.05
CA ILE A 161 -10.99 -13.41 17.90
C ILE A 161 -10.27 -13.20 16.56
N LEU A 162 -8.96 -12.91 16.55
CA LEU A 162 -8.19 -12.66 15.32
C LEU A 162 -8.29 -13.84 14.33
N GLU A 163 -8.31 -15.07 14.86
CA GLU A 163 -8.49 -16.30 14.07
C GLU A 163 -9.86 -16.33 13.39
N SER A 164 -10.92 -15.99 14.13
CA SER A 164 -12.28 -15.90 13.59
C SER A 164 -12.42 -14.79 12.55
N MET A 165 -11.81 -13.62 12.78
CA MET A 165 -11.78 -12.52 11.81
C MET A 165 -11.13 -12.95 10.49
N PHE A 166 -9.92 -13.53 10.58
CA PHE A 166 -9.18 -14.04 9.43
C PHE A 166 -9.98 -15.09 8.65
N GLN A 167 -10.56 -16.07 9.36
CA GLN A 167 -11.37 -17.12 8.76
C GLN A 167 -12.62 -16.56 8.05
N ALA A 168 -13.36 -15.65 8.70
CA ALA A 168 -14.55 -15.04 8.11
C ALA A 168 -14.23 -14.27 6.82
N MET A 169 -13.14 -13.49 6.80
CA MET A 169 -12.71 -12.79 5.59
C MET A 169 -12.25 -13.75 4.49
N SER A 170 -11.53 -14.82 4.84
CA SER A 170 -11.06 -15.83 3.88
C SER A 170 -12.24 -16.51 3.18
N GLU A 171 -13.30 -16.84 3.93
CA GLU A 171 -14.54 -17.36 3.34
C GLU A 171 -15.24 -16.32 2.44
N CYS A 172 -15.32 -15.06 2.86
CA CYS A 172 -15.95 -14.01 2.07
C CYS A 172 -15.19 -13.72 0.77
N GLN A 173 -13.85 -13.68 0.79
CA GLN A 173 -13.04 -13.61 -0.43
C GLN A 173 -13.28 -14.80 -1.35
N THR A 174 -13.41 -16.02 -0.81
CA THR A 174 -13.75 -17.21 -1.61
C THR A 174 -15.08 -17.05 -2.37
N LEU A 175 -16.07 -16.35 -1.80
CA LEU A 175 -17.34 -16.06 -2.48
C LEU A 175 -17.23 -15.01 -3.61
N HIS A 176 -16.16 -14.21 -3.61
CA HIS A 176 -15.92 -13.14 -4.59
C HIS A 176 -14.83 -13.48 -5.62
N GLN A 177 -14.24 -14.67 -5.57
CA GLN A 177 -13.34 -15.14 -6.63
C GLN A 177 -14.13 -15.24 -7.95
N ASP A 178 -13.75 -14.45 -8.96
CA ASP A 178 -14.52 -14.35 -10.21
C ASP A 178 -14.68 -15.73 -10.87
N PRO A 179 -15.91 -16.21 -11.11
CA PRO A 179 -16.16 -17.55 -11.66
C PRO A 179 -15.72 -17.69 -13.13
N ASN A 180 -15.29 -16.61 -13.79
CA ASN A 180 -14.72 -16.58 -15.14
C ASN A 180 -13.20 -16.43 -15.13
N GLN A 181 -12.51 -16.49 -13.97
CA GLN A 181 -11.06 -16.70 -13.96
C GLN A 181 -10.75 -17.94 -14.80
N PRO A 182 -10.02 -17.81 -15.93
CA PRO A 182 -9.71 -18.94 -16.75
C PRO A 182 -8.75 -19.82 -15.97
N VAL A 183 -9.26 -20.94 -15.45
CA VAL A 183 -8.41 -22.03 -14.96
C VAL A 183 -7.44 -22.37 -16.08
N TYR A 184 -6.18 -22.00 -15.86
CA TYR A 184 -5.09 -22.28 -16.78
C TYR A 184 -4.77 -23.77 -16.67
N ASP A 185 -5.64 -24.58 -17.27
CA ASP A 185 -5.49 -26.03 -17.34
C ASP A 185 -4.13 -26.30 -17.97
N GLY A 186 -3.26 -26.94 -17.17
CA GLY A 186 -1.81 -26.82 -17.36
C GLY A 186 -1.40 -27.24 -18.77
N TYR A 187 -0.58 -26.42 -19.42
CA TYR A 187 -0.03 -26.71 -20.75
C TYR A 187 0.31 -28.20 -20.89
N PRO A 188 -0.36 -28.97 -21.76
CA PRO A 188 0.09 -30.31 -22.09
C PRO A 188 1.46 -30.14 -22.72
N GLY A 189 2.51 -30.46 -21.96
CA GLY A 189 3.89 -30.23 -22.35
C GLY A 189 4.14 -30.80 -23.74
N GLY A 190 4.70 -29.98 -24.63
CA GLY A 190 4.98 -30.37 -26.00
C GLY A 190 5.87 -31.60 -26.05
N ALA A 191 5.26 -32.76 -26.29
CA ALA A 191 5.97 -33.94 -26.72
C ALA A 191 6.27 -33.75 -28.21
N ASP A 192 7.34 -33.02 -28.51
CA ASP A 192 7.91 -33.01 -29.86
C ASP A 192 8.13 -34.46 -30.31
N PRO A 193 7.58 -34.90 -31.45
CA PRO A 193 7.80 -36.25 -31.93
C PRO A 193 9.29 -36.39 -32.25
N VAL A 194 9.98 -37.24 -31.49
CA VAL A 194 11.38 -37.59 -31.76
C VAL A 194 11.48 -38.26 -33.13
N ASP A 195 11.93 -37.49 -34.11
CA ASP A 195 12.17 -37.98 -35.48
C ASP A 195 13.26 -39.05 -35.43
N THR A 196 12.80 -40.31 -35.42
CA THR A 196 13.68 -41.49 -35.33
C THR A 196 13.93 -41.99 -36.75
N ASN A 197 14.57 -41.15 -37.57
CA ASN A 197 14.93 -41.50 -38.94
C ASN A 197 15.88 -42.71 -38.96
N LYS A 198 15.62 -43.65 -39.87
CA LYS A 198 16.33 -44.93 -39.99
C LYS A 198 16.51 -45.33 -41.46
#